data_AF-A0A2M8CZK2-F1
#
_entry.id   AF-A0A2M8CZK2-F1
#
_cell.length_a   1.000
_cell.length_b   1.000
_cell.length_c   1.000
_cell.angle_alpha   90.00
_cell.angle_beta   90.00
_cell.angle_gamma   90.00
#
_symmetry.space_group_name_H-M   'P 1'
#
loop_
_entity.id
_entity.type
_entity.pdbx_description
1 polymer ?
#
loop_
_entity_poly.entity_id
_entity_poly.type
_entity_poly.pdbx_seq_one_letter_code
_entity_poly.pdbx_strand_id
1 'polypeptide(L)'
;MIFSTLFNTLIPLCGLVGMGYFAGKYFEIHTRSLSVLLIYFLNPAVYFTTILQMDLGVELFFLPLVMAVICNMTAFSGYGLGKLFYKNNKANLVGMISVAGNTGLFGLPLVLAVLGSQAAGICMLANIGLMFAINSTGYYIGARGHQRWSQKIGHVAKVEF
;
A
#
# COMPACT_ATOMS: atom_id res chain seq x y z
N MET A 1 17.15 9.47 21.95
CA MET A 1 17.84 9.59 20.65
C MET A 1 16.99 9.14 19.47
N ILE A 2 16.44 7.92 19.45
CA ILE A 2 15.61 7.44 18.32
C ILE A 2 14.37 8.31 18.07
N PHE A 3 13.64 8.68 19.12
CA PHE A 3 12.45 9.53 19.00
C PHE A 3 12.74 10.90 18.38
N SER A 4 13.83 11.55 18.81
CA SER A 4 14.26 12.85 18.26
C SER A 4 14.70 12.73 16.80
N THR A 5 15.36 11.64 16.41
CA THR A 5 15.74 11.40 15.01
C THR A 5 14.51 11.22 14.13
N LEU A 6 13.55 10.40 14.55
CA LEU A 6 12.30 10.20 13.80
C LEU A 6 11.52 11.52 13.65
N PHE A 7 11.42 12.31 14.71
CA PHE A 7 10.72 13.59 14.68
C PHE A 7 11.39 14.58 13.71
N ASN A 8 12.72 14.70 13.78
CA ASN A 8 13.48 15.58 12.89
C ASN A 8 13.40 15.15 11.41
N THR A 9 13.24 13.86 11.14
CA THR A 9 13.07 13.36 9.76
C THR A 9 11.62 13.45 9.27
N LEU A 10 10.63 13.33 10.16
CA LEU A 10 9.21 13.43 9.80
C LEU A 10 8.79 14.86 9.47
N ILE A 11 9.29 15.87 10.18
CA ILE A 11 8.99 17.29 9.92
C ILE A 11 9.19 17.67 8.45
N PRO A 12 10.38 17.46 7.83
CA PRO A 12 10.59 17.84 6.44
C PRO A 12 9.73 17.03 5.47
N LEU A 13 9.46 15.75 5.74
CA LEU A 13 8.55 14.93 4.94
C LEU A 13 7.11 15.46 4.99
N CYS A 14 6.62 15.78 6.19
CA CYS A 14 5.31 16.43 6.37
C CYS A 14 5.29 17.82 5.73
N GLY A 15 6.40 18.55 5.78
CA GLY A 15 6.60 19.83 5.10
C GLY A 15 6.43 19.72 3.58
N LEU A 16 7.00 18.69 2.96
CA LEU A 16 6.82 18.39 1.53
C LEU A 16 5.35 18.11 1.18
N VAL A 17 4.63 17.35 2.02
CA VAL A 17 3.20 17.12 1.84
C VAL A 17 2.41 18.44 1.94
N GLY A 18 2.75 19.29 2.91
CA GLY A 18 2.15 20.62 3.06
C GLY A 18 2.41 21.53 1.87
N MET A 19 3.65 21.54 1.34
CA MET A 19 3.99 22.27 0.12
C MET A 19 3.19 21.75 -1.08
N GLY A 20 3.05 20.44 -1.24
CA GLY A 20 2.21 19.85 -2.29
C GLY A 20 0.74 20.28 -2.18
N TYR A 21 0.20 20.36 -0.96
CA TYR A 21 -1.14 20.89 -0.71
C TYR A 21 -1.28 22.35 -1.14
N PHE A 22 -0.36 23.22 -0.71
CA PHE A 22 -0.38 24.63 -1.12
C PHE A 22 -0.16 24.80 -2.61
N ALA A 23 0.73 24.01 -3.21
CA ALA A 23 0.96 24.01 -4.63
C ALA A 23 -0.33 23.67 -5.40
N GLY A 24 -1.04 22.61 -5.00
CA GLY A 24 -2.33 22.26 -5.62
C GLY A 24 -3.47 23.25 -5.35
N LYS A 25 -3.37 24.04 -4.28
CA LYS A 25 -4.37 25.06 -3.93
C LYS A 25 -4.17 26.37 -4.68
N TYR A 26 -2.92 26.80 -4.86
CA TYR A 26 -2.58 28.11 -5.44
C TYR A 26 -2.18 28.04 -6.90
N PHE A 27 -1.72 26.89 -7.37
CA PHE A 27 -1.43 26.65 -8.78
C PHE A 27 -2.49 25.70 -9.33
N GLU A 28 -2.92 25.91 -10.58
CA GLU A 28 -3.92 25.08 -11.28
C GLU A 28 -3.35 23.69 -11.65
N ILE A 29 -2.85 22.96 -10.66
CA ILE A 29 -2.20 21.67 -10.86
C ILE A 29 -3.27 20.62 -11.11
N HIS A 30 -3.20 19.99 -12.29
CA HIS A 30 -4.01 18.82 -12.60
C HIS A 30 -3.50 17.58 -11.86
N THR A 31 -4.02 17.38 -10.64
CA THR A 31 -3.67 16.26 -9.73
C THR A 31 -3.83 14.88 -10.38
N ARG A 32 -4.79 14.71 -11.29
CA ARG A 32 -4.99 13.46 -12.05
C ARG A 32 -3.77 13.13 -12.91
N SER A 33 -3.27 14.10 -13.69
CA SER A 33 -2.13 13.89 -14.58
C SER A 33 -0.86 13.57 -13.80
N LEU A 34 -0.61 14.28 -12.70
CA LEU A 34 0.50 13.98 -11.80
C LEU A 34 0.38 12.58 -11.18
N SER A 35 -0.82 12.19 -10.75
CA SER A 35 -1.04 10.88 -10.15
C SER A 35 -0.79 9.74 -11.15
N VAL A 36 -1.19 9.92 -12.41
CA VAL A 36 -0.90 8.95 -13.48
C VAL A 36 0.61 8.84 -13.69
N LEU A 37 1.32 9.97 -13.79
CA LEU A 37 2.78 9.97 -13.92
C LEU A 37 3.45 9.27 -12.72
N LEU A 38 3.01 9.62 -11.50
CA LEU A 38 3.55 9.07 -10.26
C LEU A 38 3.35 7.55 -10.17
N ILE A 39 2.11 7.07 -10.37
CA ILE A 39 1.77 5.66 -10.14
C ILE A 39 2.30 4.78 -11.27
N TYR A 40 2.23 5.20 -12.53
CA TYR A 40 2.54 4.34 -13.67
C TYR A 40 3.98 4.44 -14.16
N PHE A 41 4.68 5.56 -13.90
CA PHE A 41 6.05 5.75 -14.39
C PHE A 41 7.06 5.86 -13.26
N LEU A 42 6.84 6.79 -12.33
CA LEU A 42 7.82 7.05 -11.26
C LEU A 42 7.85 5.91 -10.25
N ASN A 43 6.70 5.39 -9.84
CA ASN A 43 6.65 4.34 -8.82
C ASN A 43 7.35 3.05 -9.29
N PRO A 44 7.11 2.50 -10.51
CA PRO A 44 7.86 1.35 -11.00
C PRO A 44 9.37 1.63 -11.14
N ALA A 45 9.75 2.81 -11.62
CA ALA A 45 11.15 3.19 -11.76
C ALA A 45 11.86 3.26 -10.40
N VAL A 46 11.24 3.90 -9.41
CA VAL A 46 11.77 4.00 -8.04
C VAL A 46 11.82 2.63 -7.38
N TYR A 47 10.78 1.80 -7.51
CA TYR A 47 10.79 0.44 -6.98
C TYR A 47 11.97 -0.37 -7.53
N PHE A 48 12.15 -0.36 -8.85
CA PHE A 48 13.19 -1.14 -9.51
C PHE A 48 14.59 -0.65 -9.13
N THR A 49 14.83 0.67 -9.18
CA THR A 49 16.13 1.25 -8.82
C THR A 49 16.48 1.04 -7.34
N THR A 50 15.50 1.12 -6.45
CA THR A 50 15.73 0.90 -5.01
C THR A 50 16.11 -0.55 -4.71
N ILE A 51 15.50 -1.52 -5.38
CA ILE A 51 15.84 -2.95 -5.21
C ILE A 51 17.22 -3.24 -5.83
N LEU A 52 17.53 -2.68 -7.01
CA LEU A 52 18.82 -2.86 -7.68
C LEU A 52 20.01 -2.30 -6.89
N GLN A 53 19.80 -1.25 -6.10
CA GLN A 53 20.84 -0.64 -5.28
C GLN A 53 21.13 -1.41 -3.99
N MET A 54 20.32 -2.43 -3.67
CA MET A 54 20.52 -3.23 -2.47
C MET A 54 21.37 -4.46 -2.77
N ASP A 55 22.15 -4.88 -1.78
CA ASP A 55 22.84 -6.17 -1.83
C ASP A 55 21.86 -7.32 -1.59
N LEU A 56 21.59 -8.08 -2.65
CA LEU A 56 20.72 -9.26 -2.60
C LEU A 56 21.44 -10.44 -1.93
N GLY A 57 21.23 -10.60 -0.62
CA GLY A 57 21.61 -11.81 0.11
C GLY A 57 20.62 -12.95 -0.07
N VAL A 58 21.10 -14.21 -0.09
CA VAL A 58 20.26 -15.42 -0.17
C VAL A 58 19.25 -15.49 0.98
N GLU A 59 19.63 -14.95 2.15
CA GLU A 59 18.77 -14.84 3.33
C GLU A 59 17.49 -14.00 3.12
N LEU A 60 17.51 -13.07 2.16
CA LEU A 60 16.37 -12.22 1.84
C LEU A 60 15.41 -12.86 0.83
N PHE A 61 15.77 -14.01 0.24
CA PHE A 61 14.98 -14.67 -0.80
C PHE A 61 13.54 -14.99 -0.35
N PHE A 62 13.38 -15.43 0.90
CA PHE A 62 12.07 -15.77 1.48
C PHE A 62 11.35 -14.57 2.11
N LEU A 63 11.96 -13.38 2.15
CA LEU A 63 11.39 -12.21 2.80
C LEU A 63 10.01 -11.82 2.25
N PRO A 64 9.78 -11.77 0.91
CA PRO A 64 8.45 -11.48 0.38
C PRO A 64 7.40 -12.50 0.82
N LEU A 65 7.75 -13.79 0.90
CA LEU A 65 6.83 -14.85 1.31
C LEU A 65 6.44 -14.69 2.79
N VAL A 66 7.42 -14.47 3.66
CA VAL A 66 7.17 -14.24 5.09
C VAL A 66 6.29 -13.01 5.28
N MET A 67 6.59 -11.92 4.58
CA MET A 67 5.78 -10.71 4.63
C MET A 67 4.36 -10.91 4.11
N ALA A 68 4.18 -11.68 3.04
CA ALA A 68 2.84 -12.01 2.54
C ALA A 68 2.02 -12.75 3.60
N VAL A 69 2.61 -13.71 4.32
CA VAL A 69 1.94 -14.43 5.42
C VAL A 69 1.53 -13.46 6.52
N ILE A 70 2.44 -12.62 7.00
CA ILE A 70 2.16 -11.63 8.06
C ILE A 70 1.04 -10.67 7.63
N CYS A 71 1.10 -10.18 6.40
CA CYS A 71 0.09 -9.27 5.86
C CYS A 71 -1.27 -9.97 5.75
N ASN A 72 -1.32 -11.21 5.26
CA ASN A 72 -2.57 -11.97 5.22
C ASN A 72 -3.16 -12.19 6.61
N MET A 73 -2.33 -12.52 7.61
CA MET A 73 -2.78 -12.61 9.01
C MET A 73 -3.34 -11.27 9.51
N THR A 74 -2.73 -10.15 9.13
CA THR A 74 -3.17 -8.79 9.47
C THR A 74 -4.49 -8.42 8.78
N ALA A 75 -4.70 -8.87 7.54
CA ALA A 75 -5.95 -8.67 6.82
C ALA A 75 -7.10 -9.45 7.49
N PHE A 76 -6.87 -10.71 7.85
CA PHE A 76 -7.87 -11.54 8.52
C PHE A 76 -8.15 -11.08 9.96
N SER A 77 -7.12 -10.67 10.71
CA SER A 77 -7.31 -10.13 12.06
C SER A 77 -8.04 -8.80 12.03
N GLY A 78 -7.69 -7.90 11.09
CA GLY A 78 -8.42 -6.65 10.85
C GLY A 78 -9.87 -6.89 10.49
N TYR A 79 -10.15 -7.90 9.67
CA TYR A 79 -11.52 -8.31 9.36
C TYR A 79 -12.27 -8.84 10.60
N GLY A 80 -11.63 -9.69 11.39
CA GLY A 80 -12.19 -10.24 12.63
C GLY A 80 -12.53 -9.15 13.64
N LEU A 81 -11.60 -8.22 13.88
CA LEU A 81 -11.81 -7.04 14.72
C LEU A 81 -12.92 -6.15 14.14
N GLY A 82 -12.90 -5.92 12.83
CA GLY A 82 -13.94 -5.17 12.14
C GLY A 82 -15.34 -5.72 12.36
N LYS A 83 -15.50 -7.06 12.42
CA LYS A 83 -16.78 -7.71 12.74
C LYS A 83 -17.27 -7.49 14.16
N LEU A 84 -16.37 -7.30 15.13
CA LEU A 84 -16.76 -7.02 16.51
C LEU A 84 -17.45 -5.65 16.62
N PHE A 85 -16.99 -4.67 15.85
CA PHE A 85 -17.51 -3.30 15.88
C PHE A 85 -18.57 -3.00 14.81
N TYR A 86 -18.51 -3.67 13.66
CA TYR A 86 -19.37 -3.40 12.51
C TYR A 86 -20.14 -4.66 12.08
N LYS A 87 -21.47 -4.58 12.11
CA LYS A 87 -22.37 -5.66 11.67
C LYS A 87 -22.61 -5.72 10.15
N ASN A 88 -22.07 -4.77 9.39
CA ASN A 88 -22.28 -4.61 7.95
C ASN A 88 -21.00 -4.87 7.16
N ASN A 89 -21.05 -4.74 5.83
CA ASN A 89 -19.90 -4.82 4.92
C ASN A 89 -18.73 -3.87 5.27
N LYS A 90 -18.90 -2.92 6.19
CA LYS A 90 -17.79 -2.11 6.73
C LYS A 90 -16.70 -2.96 7.38
N ALA A 91 -17.04 -4.10 7.98
CA ALA A 91 -16.05 -5.04 8.52
C ALA A 91 -15.09 -5.54 7.44
N ASN A 92 -15.60 -5.81 6.23
CA ASN A 92 -14.79 -6.21 5.06
C ASN A 92 -13.79 -5.12 4.68
N LEU A 93 -14.22 -3.85 4.70
CA LEU A 93 -13.35 -2.72 4.40
C LEU A 93 -12.23 -2.61 5.44
N VAL A 94 -12.53 -2.80 6.74
CA VAL A 94 -11.50 -2.78 7.81
C VAL A 94 -10.41 -3.82 7.57
N GLY A 95 -10.77 -5.05 7.20
CA GLY A 95 -9.79 -6.09 6.87
C GLY A 95 -9.02 -5.84 5.58
N MET A 96 -9.61 -5.17 4.60
CA MET A 96 -8.91 -4.77 3.37
C MET A 96 -7.91 -3.64 3.64
N ILE A 97 -8.32 -2.60 4.37
CA ILE A 97 -7.47 -1.42 4.61
C ILE A 97 -6.39 -1.67 5.66
N SER A 98 -6.53 -2.68 6.54
CA SER A 98 -5.54 -2.99 7.57
C SER A 98 -4.18 -3.38 7.00
N VAL A 99 -4.15 -3.81 5.73
CA VAL A 99 -2.93 -4.06 4.97
C VAL A 99 -2.61 -2.97 3.94
N ALA A 100 -3.55 -2.10 3.59
CA ALA A 100 -3.36 -1.09 2.55
C ALA A 100 -2.63 0.18 3.06
N GLY A 101 -1.42 0.02 3.56
CA GLY A 101 -0.56 1.13 3.99
C GLY A 101 0.17 1.81 2.83
N ASN A 102 0.50 3.10 2.97
CA ASN A 102 1.33 3.82 2.01
C ASN A 102 2.84 3.57 2.23
N THR A 103 3.22 2.30 2.23
CA THR A 103 4.61 1.87 2.44
C THR A 103 5.52 2.23 1.26
N GLY A 104 4.95 2.35 0.07
CA GLY A 104 5.66 2.73 -1.16
C GLY A 104 5.97 4.21 -1.26
N LEU A 105 4.95 5.10 -1.27
CA LEU A 105 5.17 6.52 -1.53
C LEU A 105 5.62 7.30 -0.29
N PHE A 106 5.13 6.95 0.89
CA PHE A 106 5.52 7.62 2.14
C PHE A 106 6.55 6.83 2.94
N GLY A 107 6.38 5.51 3.03
CA GLY A 107 7.31 4.63 3.77
C GLY A 107 8.73 4.66 3.20
N LEU A 108 8.88 4.70 1.87
CA LEU A 108 10.21 4.70 1.24
C LEU A 108 11.04 5.95 1.56
N PRO A 109 10.56 7.19 1.34
CA PRO A 109 11.31 8.38 1.74
C PRO A 109 11.70 8.37 3.22
N LEU A 110 10.82 7.85 4.09
CA LEU A 110 11.09 7.74 5.52
C LEU A 110 12.24 6.77 5.81
N VAL A 111 12.20 5.56 5.23
CA VAL A 111 13.27 4.57 5.41
C VAL A 111 14.58 5.07 4.83
N LEU A 112 14.55 5.68 3.63
CA LEU A 112 15.74 6.27 3.01
C LEU A 112 16.38 7.33 3.92
N ALA A 113 15.57 8.20 4.52
CA ALA A 113 16.06 9.30 5.32
C ALA A 113 16.57 8.88 6.71
N VAL A 114 16.07 7.76 7.27
CA VAL A 114 16.48 7.29 8.61
C VAL A 114 17.53 6.18 8.56
N LEU A 115 17.41 5.26 7.60
CA LEU A 115 18.14 4.00 7.54
C LEU A 115 18.97 3.81 6.26
N GLY A 116 18.82 4.70 5.27
CA GLY A 116 19.59 4.68 4.03
C GLY A 116 19.05 3.75 2.94
N SER A 117 19.78 3.68 1.82
CA SER A 117 19.39 2.98 0.59
C SER A 117 19.29 1.47 0.75
N GLN A 118 20.19 0.86 1.53
CA GLN A 118 20.19 -0.59 1.73
C GLN A 118 18.94 -1.07 2.47
N ALA A 119 18.57 -0.40 3.57
CA ALA A 119 17.35 -0.70 4.29
C ALA A 119 16.09 -0.42 3.46
N ALA A 120 16.11 0.63 2.64
CA ALA A 120 15.03 0.94 1.70
C ALA A 120 14.82 -0.16 0.66
N GLY A 121 15.91 -0.73 0.12
CA GLY A 121 15.89 -1.92 -0.74
C GLY A 121 15.20 -3.11 -0.07
N ILE A 122 15.61 -3.44 1.15
CA ILE A 122 15.02 -4.54 1.93
C ILE A 122 13.53 -4.31 2.16
N CYS A 123 13.14 -3.08 2.54
CA CYS A 123 11.74 -2.71 2.71
C CYS A 123 10.95 -2.84 1.40
N MET A 124 11.55 -2.51 0.25
CA MET A 124 10.91 -2.67 -1.06
C MET A 124 10.74 -4.13 -1.47
N LEU A 125 11.73 -4.96 -1.19
CA LEU A 125 11.62 -6.41 -1.38
C LEU A 125 10.48 -6.98 -0.53
N ALA A 126 10.43 -6.62 0.76
CA ALA A 126 9.33 -6.96 1.66
C ALA A 126 7.95 -6.48 1.14
N ASN A 127 7.92 -5.31 0.50
CA ASN A 127 6.71 -4.71 -0.06
C ASN A 127 6.08 -5.56 -1.17
N ILE A 128 6.87 -6.39 -1.87
CA ILE A 128 6.33 -7.35 -2.85
C ILE A 128 5.35 -8.31 -2.17
N GLY A 129 5.70 -8.80 -0.97
CA GLY A 129 4.82 -9.65 -0.16
C GLY A 129 3.54 -8.95 0.28
N LEU A 130 3.66 -7.67 0.65
CA LEU A 130 2.51 -6.83 0.99
C LEU A 130 1.57 -6.66 -0.22
N MET A 131 2.12 -6.34 -1.40
CA MET A 131 1.34 -6.18 -2.63
C MET A 131 0.64 -7.48 -3.01
N PHE A 132 1.29 -8.63 -2.81
CA PHE A 132 0.65 -9.91 -2.99
C PHE A 132 -0.56 -10.09 -2.05
N ALA A 133 -0.40 -9.80 -0.76
CA ALA A 133 -1.48 -9.92 0.23
C ALA A 133 -2.65 -8.96 -0.02
N ILE A 134 -2.37 -7.70 -0.38
CA ILE A 134 -3.41 -6.72 -0.75
C ILE A 134 -4.18 -7.21 -1.97
N ASN A 135 -3.46 -7.55 -3.06
CA ASN A 135 -4.05 -7.95 -4.33
C ASN A 135 -4.80 -9.30 -4.29
N SER A 136 -4.50 -10.14 -3.31
CA SER A 136 -5.19 -11.42 -3.09
C SER A 136 -6.21 -11.30 -1.95
N THR A 137 -5.78 -11.53 -0.71
CA THR A 137 -6.64 -11.58 0.48
C THR A 137 -7.34 -10.26 0.76
N GLY A 138 -6.67 -9.12 0.59
CA GLY A 138 -7.25 -7.79 0.79
C GLY A 138 -8.48 -7.56 -0.10
N TYR A 139 -8.32 -7.74 -1.41
CA TYR A 139 -9.43 -7.63 -2.36
C TYR A 139 -10.49 -8.70 -2.15
N TYR A 140 -10.11 -9.94 -1.83
CA TYR A 140 -11.07 -11.00 -1.52
C TYR A 140 -11.98 -10.64 -0.35
N ILE A 141 -11.41 -10.14 0.75
CA ILE A 141 -12.15 -9.69 1.93
C ILE A 141 -13.02 -8.47 1.56
N GLY A 142 -12.45 -7.48 0.87
CA GLY A 142 -13.18 -6.26 0.47
C GLY A 142 -14.40 -6.54 -0.41
N ALA A 143 -14.26 -7.42 -1.40
CA ALA A 143 -15.34 -7.79 -2.33
C ALA A 143 -16.43 -8.67 -1.70
N ARG A 144 -16.17 -9.27 -0.52
CA ARG A 144 -17.00 -10.30 0.14
C ARG A 144 -18.37 -9.83 0.65
N GLY A 145 -18.85 -8.67 0.22
CA GLY A 145 -20.14 -8.08 0.59
C GLY A 145 -21.01 -7.66 -0.60
N HIS A 146 -20.50 -7.77 -1.83
CA HIS A 146 -21.17 -7.31 -3.06
C HIS A 146 -21.93 -8.43 -3.80
N GLN A 147 -22.18 -9.59 -3.19
CA GLN A 147 -22.69 -10.76 -3.91
C GLN A 147 -23.94 -11.33 -3.24
N ARG A 148 -25.09 -10.70 -3.50
CA ARG A 148 -26.38 -11.39 -3.42
C ARG A 148 -26.48 -12.22 -4.71
N TRP A 149 -26.23 -13.53 -4.59
CA TRP A 149 -26.13 -14.50 -5.71
C TRP A 149 -27.29 -14.41 -6.73
N SER A 150 -28.47 -13.95 -6.30
CA SER A 150 -29.69 -13.79 -7.10
C SER A 150 -29.63 -12.74 -8.22
N GLN A 151 -28.63 -11.85 -8.29
CA GLN A 151 -28.55 -10.83 -9.36
C GLN A 151 -27.65 -11.19 -10.54
N LYS A 152 -26.86 -12.28 -10.45
CA LYS A 152 -25.87 -12.62 -11.49
C LYS A 152 -26.45 -13.24 -12.77
N ILE A 153 -27.62 -13.87 -12.72
CA ILE A 153 -28.17 -14.55 -13.91
C ILE A 153 -28.77 -13.55 -14.92
N GLY A 154 -29.19 -12.37 -14.48
CA GLY A 154 -29.82 -11.37 -15.36
C GLY A 154 -28.85 -10.43 -16.10
N HIS A 155 -27.56 -10.37 -15.74
CA HIS A 155 -26.58 -9.50 -16.39
C HIS A 155 -25.62 -10.23 -17.33
N VAL A 156 -25.43 -11.55 -17.16
CA VAL A 156 -24.66 -12.35 -18.12
C VAL A 156 -25.46 -12.59 -19.41
N ALA A 157 -26.79 -12.53 -19.36
CA ALA A 157 -27.66 -12.64 -20.53
C ALA A 157 -27.85 -11.34 -21.34
N LYS A 158 -27.21 -10.23 -20.93
CA LYS A 158 -27.34 -8.91 -21.58
C LYS A 158 -26.03 -8.39 -22.18
N VAL A 159 -25.05 -9.26 -22.34
CA VAL A 159 -23.95 -9.00 -23.29
C VAL A 159 -24.44 -9.51 -24.65
N GLU A 160 -25.34 -8.75 -25.27
CA GLU A 160 -25.55 -8.84 -26.70
C GLU A 160 -24.37 -8.15 -27.39
N PHE A 161 -23.80 -8.84 -28.37
CA PHE A 161 -22.78 -8.32 -29.28
C PHE A 161 -23.36 -7.23 -30.19
#